data_AF-A0A2P0QIZ2-F1
#
_entry.id   AF-A0A2P0QIZ2-F1
#
_cell.length_a   1.000
_cell.length_b   1.000
_cell.length_c   1.000
_cell.angle_alpha   90.00
_cell.angle_beta   90.00
_cell.angle_gamma   90.00
#
_symmetry.space_group_name_H-M   'P 1'
#
loop_
_entity.id
_entity.type
_entity.pdbx_description
1 polymer ?
#
loop_
_entity_poly.entity_id
_entity_poly.type
_entity_poly.pdbx_seq_one_letter_code
_entity_poly.pdbx_strand_id
1 'polypeptide(L)'
;MSDAEFEKAVEQVFRYAYYKKAWFAVAIAGTTIEQFNVKDFLSGERKNNVISDIPTRYGKPPQYKYYKQEGKDLKIVPREELIKALEKYHDTVWQGGRLAPTTAFDEMSKLLFCKLEDEKSTKKNKAYQFQIGTNETTKEVFRRIDAIYQKAKKEDDEVFKDDIHLAPEVVFSCLKHLQQLAINNIDLDTKGIAFEKFMQDFFKGKMGQFFTPRNLVRFAVEMIQHESSLNVLDPACGSGGFLLHALDYVRNSAEENYVDVIEIYKHWHNFAKDRLFGIEINDQIARVCKMNMIIHFY
;
A
#
# COMPACT_ATOMS: atom_id res chain seq x y z
N MET A 1 -2.51 6.33 17.80
CA MET A 1 -3.78 5.75 18.25
C MET A 1 -3.88 4.36 17.67
N SER A 2 -3.95 3.37 18.55
CA SER A 2 -4.06 1.95 18.21
C SER A 2 -5.47 1.60 17.71
N ASP A 3 -5.61 0.45 17.05
CA ASP A 3 -6.92 -0.02 16.59
C ASP A 3 -7.87 -0.29 17.75
N ALA A 4 -7.37 -0.80 18.88
CA ALA A 4 -8.18 -1.00 20.09
C ALA A 4 -8.71 0.32 20.68
N GLU A 5 -7.94 1.41 20.59
CA GLU A 5 -8.42 2.75 20.96
C GLU A 5 -9.47 3.26 19.97
N PHE A 6 -9.33 2.94 18.69
CA PHE A 6 -10.29 3.31 17.66
C PHE A 6 -11.62 2.57 17.81
N GLU A 7 -11.60 1.27 18.10
CA GLU A 7 -12.82 0.51 18.39
C GLU A 7 -13.57 1.08 19.60
N LYS A 8 -12.85 1.50 20.64
CA LYS A 8 -13.46 2.21 21.79
C LYS A 8 -14.10 3.53 21.37
N ALA A 9 -13.45 4.30 20.48
CA ALA A 9 -14.01 5.55 19.95
C ALA A 9 -15.27 5.28 19.11
N VAL A 10 -15.28 4.23 18.30
CA VAL A 10 -16.47 3.77 17.54
C VAL A 10 -17.62 3.47 18.50
N GLU A 11 -17.38 2.70 19.57
CA GLU A 11 -18.42 2.39 20.55
C GLU A 11 -18.98 3.64 21.24
N GLN A 12 -18.14 4.61 21.56
CA GLN A 12 -18.59 5.87 22.15
C GLN A 12 -19.47 6.66 21.19
N VAL A 13 -19.01 6.83 19.94
CA VAL A 13 -19.74 7.56 18.90
C VAL A 13 -21.11 6.93 18.63
N PHE A 14 -21.20 5.60 18.60
CA PHE A 14 -22.47 4.88 18.44
C PHE A 14 -23.45 5.11 19.60
N ARG A 15 -22.96 5.07 20.84
CA ARG A 15 -23.79 5.37 22.02
C ARG A 15 -24.40 6.76 21.95
N TYR A 16 -23.59 7.76 21.56
CA TYR A 16 -24.08 9.12 21.36
C TYR A 16 -25.07 9.24 20.20
N ALA A 17 -24.78 8.61 19.07
CA ALA A 17 -25.67 8.62 17.90
C ALA A 17 -27.04 8.00 18.20
N TYR A 18 -27.07 6.87 18.91
CA TYR A 18 -28.30 6.21 19.31
C TYR A 18 -29.11 7.07 20.30
N TYR A 19 -28.45 7.62 21.33
CA TYR A 19 -29.09 8.53 22.29
C TYR A 19 -29.69 9.78 21.61
N LYS A 20 -28.99 10.34 20.61
CA LYS A 20 -29.43 11.52 19.86
C LYS A 20 -30.38 11.21 18.69
N LYS A 21 -30.71 9.93 18.45
CA LYS A 21 -31.49 9.46 17.28
C LYS A 21 -30.90 9.96 15.94
N ALA A 22 -29.57 10.05 15.87
CA ALA A 22 -28.87 10.45 14.67
C ALA A 22 -28.99 9.36 13.61
N TRP A 23 -29.05 9.76 12.34
CA TRP A 23 -29.14 8.79 11.23
C TRP A 23 -27.80 8.14 10.92
N PHE A 24 -26.73 8.91 11.10
CA PHE A 24 -25.38 8.49 10.78
C PHE A 24 -24.43 8.78 11.94
N ALA A 25 -23.34 8.03 11.97
CA ALA A 25 -22.26 8.22 12.92
C ALA A 25 -20.91 8.12 12.20
N VAL A 26 -19.93 8.91 12.64
CA VAL A 26 -18.60 8.98 12.03
C VAL A 26 -17.54 8.95 13.12
N ALA A 27 -16.57 8.05 13.00
CA ALA A 27 -15.39 7.98 13.83
C ALA A 27 -14.15 8.30 12.99
N ILE A 28 -13.29 9.21 13.48
CA ILE A 28 -12.10 9.70 12.77
C ILE A 28 -10.88 9.56 13.68
N ALA A 29 -9.81 8.97 13.16
CA ALA A 29 -8.55 8.78 13.86
C ALA A 29 -7.36 8.96 12.91
N GLY A 30 -6.92 10.21 12.75
CA GLY A 30 -5.93 10.57 11.73
C GLY A 30 -6.48 10.29 10.34
N THR A 31 -5.83 9.39 9.61
CA THR A 31 -6.28 8.90 8.29
C THR A 31 -7.49 7.98 8.37
N THR A 32 -7.68 7.25 9.46
CA THR A 32 -8.72 6.22 9.52
C THR A 32 -10.07 6.87 9.76
N ILE A 33 -11.01 6.63 8.83
CA ILE A 33 -12.38 7.14 8.90
C ILE A 33 -13.31 5.95 8.77
N GLU A 34 -14.21 5.78 9.74
CA GLU A 34 -15.32 4.85 9.65
C GLU A 34 -16.65 5.58 9.79
N GLN A 35 -17.62 5.17 8.99
CA GLN A 35 -18.91 5.80 8.91
C GLN A 35 -20.00 4.75 8.93
N PHE A 36 -21.11 5.07 9.58
CA PHE A 36 -22.13 4.09 9.87
C PHE A 36 -23.54 4.64 9.67
N ASN A 37 -24.44 3.78 9.20
CA ASN A 37 -25.89 3.98 9.26
C ASN A 37 -26.41 3.45 10.61
N VAL A 38 -26.85 4.36 11.47
CA VAL A 38 -27.36 4.02 12.81
C VAL A 38 -28.88 3.87 12.80
N LYS A 39 -29.57 4.52 11.85
CA LYS A 39 -31.04 4.55 11.81
C LYS A 39 -31.66 3.19 11.51
N ASP A 40 -31.09 2.49 10.53
CA ASP A 40 -31.71 1.30 9.93
C ASP A 40 -31.22 -0.01 10.56
N PHE A 41 -30.41 0.07 11.63
CA PHE A 41 -29.76 -1.08 12.26
C PHE A 41 -29.93 -1.09 13.77
N LEU A 42 -29.79 -2.29 14.36
CA LEU A 42 -29.83 -2.47 15.81
C LEU A 42 -28.62 -1.80 16.49
N SER A 43 -28.79 -1.38 17.75
CA SER A 43 -27.79 -0.65 18.52
C SER A 43 -26.45 -1.41 18.71
N GLY A 44 -26.43 -2.73 18.54
CA GLY A 44 -25.24 -3.57 18.61
C GLY A 44 -24.57 -3.89 17.26
N GLU A 45 -25.15 -3.50 16.12
CA GLU A 45 -24.54 -3.78 14.81
C GLU A 45 -23.39 -2.80 14.53
N ARG A 46 -22.27 -3.34 14.04
CA ARG A 46 -21.01 -2.61 13.76
C ARG A 46 -20.32 -3.03 12.48
N LYS A 47 -20.78 -4.11 11.85
CA LYS A 47 -20.16 -4.72 10.67
C LYS A 47 -20.95 -4.39 9.42
N ASN A 48 -22.25 -4.70 9.44
CA ASN A 48 -23.10 -4.59 8.24
C ASN A 48 -23.67 -3.19 8.03
N ASN A 49 -23.46 -2.29 9.00
CA ASN A 49 -23.95 -0.92 8.94
C ASN A 49 -22.88 0.10 8.53
N VAL A 50 -21.71 -0.37 8.10
CA VAL A 50 -20.66 0.48 7.56
C VAL A 50 -21.13 1.05 6.22
N ILE A 51 -21.00 2.37 6.05
CA ILE A 51 -21.34 3.07 4.81
C ILE A 51 -20.09 3.69 4.18
N SER A 52 -20.06 3.80 2.85
CA SER A 52 -18.89 4.32 2.16
C SER A 52 -18.73 5.83 2.36
N ASP A 53 -19.82 6.60 2.30
CA ASP A 53 -19.80 8.03 2.61
C ASP A 53 -21.13 8.54 3.21
N ILE A 54 -21.09 9.69 3.90
CA ILE A 54 -22.29 10.38 4.36
C ILE A 54 -23.00 11.05 3.17
N PRO A 55 -24.31 10.85 2.98
CA PRO A 55 -25.04 11.53 1.92
C PRO A 55 -25.02 13.05 2.10
N THR A 56 -24.75 13.81 1.03
CA THR A 56 -24.75 15.28 1.05
C THR A 56 -26.14 15.93 1.24
N ARG A 57 -27.23 15.14 1.19
CA ARG A 57 -28.64 15.54 1.40
C ARG A 57 -29.41 14.41 2.10
N TYR A 58 -30.74 14.48 2.18
CA TYR A 58 -31.61 13.38 2.69
C TYR A 58 -31.64 12.11 1.80
N GLY A 59 -30.57 11.84 1.04
CA GLY A 59 -30.45 10.73 0.10
C GLY A 59 -29.91 9.45 0.73
N LYS A 60 -29.86 8.38 -0.08
CA LYS A 60 -29.19 7.13 0.29
C LYS A 60 -27.68 7.32 0.26
N PRO A 61 -26.93 6.63 1.14
CA PRO A 61 -25.46 6.61 1.05
C PRO A 61 -25.02 6.14 -0.35
N PRO A 62 -23.99 6.76 -0.95
CA PRO A 62 -23.45 6.29 -2.21
C PRO A 62 -22.90 4.87 -2.06
N GLN A 63 -22.81 4.10 -3.15
CA GLN A 63 -22.23 2.74 -3.06
C GLN A 63 -20.74 2.79 -2.72
N TYR A 64 -20.03 3.75 -3.32
CA TYR A 64 -18.60 3.96 -3.15
C TYR A 64 -18.32 5.43 -2.89
N LYS A 65 -17.20 5.72 -2.21
CA LYS A 65 -16.76 7.07 -1.89
C LYS A 65 -15.77 7.60 -2.92
N TYR A 66 -14.78 6.79 -3.26
CA TYR A 66 -13.64 7.20 -4.07
C TYR A 66 -13.86 6.89 -5.55
N TYR A 67 -13.73 7.92 -6.40
CA TYR A 67 -13.82 7.84 -7.85
C TYR A 67 -12.64 8.55 -8.47
N LYS A 68 -12.15 8.08 -9.62
CA LYS A 68 -11.08 8.76 -10.39
C LYS A 68 -11.63 10.01 -11.08
N GLN A 69 -11.98 10.98 -10.26
CA GLN A 69 -12.68 12.21 -10.58
C GLN A 69 -12.36 13.27 -9.52
N GLU A 70 -12.20 14.52 -9.97
CA GLU A 70 -11.96 15.68 -9.11
C GLU A 70 -12.98 15.77 -7.95
N GLY A 71 -12.49 16.05 -6.75
CA GLY A 71 -13.27 16.15 -5.52
C GLY A 71 -13.69 14.81 -4.89
N LYS A 72 -13.55 13.69 -5.59
CA LYS A 72 -13.78 12.32 -5.07
C LYS A 72 -12.57 11.40 -5.22
N ASP A 73 -11.46 11.94 -5.69
CA ASP A 73 -10.25 11.15 -5.93
C ASP A 73 -9.54 10.75 -4.63
N LEU A 74 -8.55 9.88 -4.78
CA LEU A 74 -7.65 9.48 -3.72
C LEU A 74 -6.79 10.67 -3.27
N LYS A 75 -6.34 10.62 -2.02
CA LYS A 75 -5.57 11.68 -1.38
C LYS A 75 -4.08 11.37 -1.45
N ILE A 76 -3.32 12.33 -1.95
CA ILE A 76 -1.88 12.38 -1.76
C ILE A 76 -1.63 12.87 -0.34
N VAL A 77 -0.82 12.12 0.41
CA VAL A 77 -0.50 12.43 1.81
C VAL A 77 1.01 12.67 1.99
N PRO A 78 1.42 13.44 3.00
CA PRO A 78 2.83 13.60 3.33
C PRO A 78 3.49 12.27 3.72
N ARG A 79 4.81 12.22 3.59
CA ARG A 79 5.65 11.05 3.90
C ARG A 79 5.35 10.44 5.28
N GLU A 80 5.26 11.28 6.30
CA GLU A 80 5.05 10.85 7.69
C GLU A 80 3.68 10.20 7.89
N GLU A 81 2.68 10.61 7.11
CA GLU A 81 1.34 10.05 7.14
C GLU A 81 1.27 8.73 6.37
N LEU A 82 2.00 8.62 5.25
CA LEU A 82 2.18 7.37 4.51
C LEU A 82 2.86 6.30 5.38
N ILE A 83 3.97 6.64 6.06
CA ILE A 83 4.67 5.70 6.96
C ILE A 83 3.72 5.18 8.04
N LYS A 84 2.97 6.07 8.72
CA LYS A 84 2.00 5.69 9.75
C LYS A 84 0.89 4.80 9.21
N ALA A 85 0.45 5.02 7.97
CA ALA A 85 -0.55 4.17 7.34
C ALA A 85 0.01 2.77 7.04
N LEU A 86 1.25 2.67 6.56
CA LEU A 86 1.94 1.40 6.32
C LEU A 86 2.20 0.64 7.63
N GLU A 87 2.58 1.32 8.72
CA GLU A 87 2.74 0.72 10.04
C GLU A 87 1.43 0.10 10.57
N LYS A 88 0.33 0.86 10.55
CA LYS A 88 -1.00 0.35 10.96
C LYS A 88 -1.45 -0.82 10.10
N TYR A 89 -1.25 -0.69 8.79
CA TYR A 89 -1.58 -1.74 7.84
C TYR A 89 -0.79 -3.02 8.15
N HIS A 90 0.51 -2.90 8.38
CA HIS A 90 1.36 -4.01 8.80
C HIS A 90 0.85 -4.63 10.11
N ASP A 91 0.53 -3.82 11.12
CA ASP A 91 0.10 -4.33 12.43
C ASP A 91 -1.22 -5.10 12.33
N THR A 92 -2.13 -4.66 11.46
CA THR A 92 -3.36 -5.38 11.13
C THR A 92 -3.07 -6.75 10.52
N VAL A 93 -2.13 -6.83 9.56
CA VAL A 93 -1.72 -8.10 8.94
C VAL A 93 -0.99 -9.00 9.93
N TRP A 94 -0.11 -8.44 10.77
CA TRP A 94 0.72 -9.18 11.71
C TRP A 94 -0.09 -9.77 12.89
N GLN A 95 -1.24 -9.17 13.22
CA GLN A 95 -2.18 -9.64 14.25
C GLN A 95 -1.52 -9.94 15.61
N GLY A 96 -0.52 -9.14 16.01
CA GLY A 96 0.19 -9.32 17.27
C GLY A 96 1.11 -10.56 17.32
N GLY A 97 1.66 -10.99 16.19
CA GLY A 97 2.62 -12.10 16.13
C GLY A 97 2.04 -13.44 15.73
N ARG A 98 0.79 -13.49 15.26
CA ARG A 98 0.19 -14.73 14.73
C ARG A 98 0.87 -15.21 13.46
N LEU A 99 1.34 -14.27 12.64
CA LEU A 99 2.12 -14.56 11.44
C LEU A 99 3.60 -14.34 11.72
N ALA A 100 4.42 -15.24 11.17
CA ALA A 100 5.85 -14.99 11.04
C ALA A 100 6.04 -13.68 10.25
N PRO A 101 6.98 -12.80 10.60
CA PRO A 101 7.12 -11.53 9.91
C PRO A 101 7.24 -11.68 8.40
N THR A 102 8.02 -12.62 7.87
CA THR A 102 8.12 -12.80 6.41
C THR A 102 6.78 -13.16 5.75
N THR A 103 5.95 -13.98 6.40
CA THR A 103 4.58 -14.27 5.94
C THR A 103 3.67 -13.03 6.03
N ALA A 104 3.78 -12.26 7.12
CA ALA A 104 3.01 -11.02 7.25
C ALA A 104 3.39 -10.03 6.14
N PHE A 105 4.67 -9.92 5.83
CA PHE A 105 5.15 -9.08 4.73
C PHE A 105 4.70 -9.58 3.36
N ASP A 106 4.72 -10.90 3.14
CA ASP A 106 4.23 -11.52 1.91
C ASP A 106 2.75 -11.19 1.67
N GLU A 107 1.90 -11.40 2.68
CA GLU A 107 0.48 -11.05 2.61
C GLU A 107 0.25 -9.54 2.49
N MET A 108 1.11 -8.74 3.13
CA MET A 108 1.09 -7.28 3.00
C MET A 108 1.40 -6.84 1.56
N SER A 109 2.40 -7.46 0.94
CA SER A 109 2.80 -7.18 -0.43
C SER A 109 1.68 -7.45 -1.43
N LYS A 110 0.94 -8.55 -1.23
CA LYS A 110 -0.19 -8.93 -2.10
C LYS A 110 -1.30 -7.87 -2.14
N LEU A 111 -1.77 -7.38 -0.98
CA LEU A 111 -2.84 -6.36 -0.98
C LEU A 111 -2.32 -4.99 -1.41
N LEU A 112 -1.08 -4.64 -1.06
CA LEU A 112 -0.48 -3.40 -1.54
C LEU A 112 -0.39 -3.40 -3.07
N PHE A 113 -0.01 -4.52 -3.69
CA PHE A 113 -0.02 -4.65 -5.14
C PHE A 113 -1.42 -4.48 -5.74
N CYS A 114 -2.45 -5.10 -5.13
CA CYS A 114 -3.84 -4.90 -5.56
C CYS A 114 -4.24 -3.42 -5.54
N LYS A 115 -3.78 -2.67 -4.53
CA LYS A 115 -4.03 -1.23 -4.42
C LYS A 115 -3.34 -0.46 -5.57
N LEU A 116 -2.06 -0.74 -5.83
CA LEU A 116 -1.31 -0.11 -6.92
C LEU A 116 -1.95 -0.40 -8.29
N GLU A 117 -2.37 -1.64 -8.52
CA GLU A 117 -3.00 -2.06 -9.76
C GLU A 117 -4.40 -1.44 -9.94
N ASP A 118 -5.20 -1.33 -8.87
CA ASP A 118 -6.50 -0.65 -8.93
C ASP A 118 -6.36 0.85 -9.24
N GLU A 119 -5.40 1.54 -8.63
CA GLU A 119 -5.11 2.95 -8.90
C GLU A 119 -4.74 3.21 -10.37
N LYS A 120 -3.90 2.32 -10.91
CA LYS A 120 -3.41 2.37 -12.30
C LYS A 120 -4.54 2.07 -13.30
N SER A 121 -5.24 0.95 -13.10
CA SER A 121 -6.20 0.42 -14.07
C SER A 121 -7.57 1.13 -14.05
N THR A 122 -7.92 1.80 -12.95
CA THR A 122 -9.18 2.55 -12.85
C THR A 122 -9.24 3.66 -13.90
N LYS A 123 -10.33 3.70 -14.66
CA LYS A 123 -10.60 4.70 -15.70
C LYS A 123 -11.23 5.97 -15.12
N LYS A 124 -11.07 7.11 -15.81
CA LYS A 124 -11.70 8.39 -15.43
C LYS A 124 -13.21 8.22 -15.18
N ASN A 125 -13.71 8.84 -14.12
CA ASN A 125 -15.10 8.79 -13.65
C ASN A 125 -15.61 7.39 -13.24
N LYS A 126 -14.73 6.42 -13.01
CA LYS A 126 -15.08 5.12 -12.41
C LYS A 126 -14.67 5.07 -10.94
N ALA A 127 -15.37 4.23 -10.18
CA ALA A 127 -15.05 3.98 -8.78
C ALA A 127 -13.81 3.09 -8.69
N TYR A 128 -12.91 3.43 -7.77
CA TYR A 128 -11.81 2.54 -7.38
C TYR A 128 -12.38 1.23 -6.81
N GLN A 129 -11.81 0.09 -7.19
CA GLN A 129 -12.21 -1.21 -6.65
C GLN A 129 -11.40 -1.58 -5.41
N PHE A 130 -10.46 -0.77 -4.93
CA PHE A 130 -9.78 -0.96 -3.64
C PHE A 130 -10.37 0.00 -2.59
N GLN A 131 -11.63 -0.22 -2.21
CA GLN A 131 -12.30 0.51 -1.11
C GLN A 131 -13.41 -0.33 -0.50
N ILE A 132 -14.03 0.13 0.58
CA ILE A 132 -15.20 -0.51 1.21
C ILE A 132 -16.48 0.18 0.71
N GLY A 133 -17.43 -0.60 0.19
CA GLY A 133 -18.73 -0.13 -0.25
C GLY A 133 -19.76 -0.04 0.89
N THR A 134 -20.86 0.67 0.62
CA THR A 134 -21.98 0.78 1.57
C THR A 134 -22.63 -0.57 1.82
N ASN A 135 -22.74 -0.94 3.11
CA ASN A 135 -23.30 -2.20 3.60
C ASN A 135 -22.65 -3.46 3.00
N GLU A 136 -21.42 -3.34 2.51
CA GLU A 136 -20.69 -4.45 1.92
C GLU A 136 -20.10 -5.34 3.02
N THR A 137 -20.33 -6.65 2.92
CA THR A 137 -19.83 -7.62 3.89
C THR A 137 -18.33 -7.87 3.71
N THR A 138 -17.66 -8.35 4.76
CA THR A 138 -16.23 -8.72 4.71
C THR A 138 -15.93 -9.74 3.60
N LYS A 139 -16.85 -10.68 3.35
CA LYS A 139 -16.73 -11.69 2.29
C LYS A 139 -16.87 -11.12 0.88
N GLU A 140 -17.75 -10.14 0.68
CA GLU A 140 -17.91 -9.46 -0.61
C GLU A 140 -16.68 -8.62 -0.95
N VAL A 141 -16.19 -7.86 0.03
CA VAL A 141 -14.93 -7.11 -0.09
C VAL A 141 -13.78 -8.06 -0.44
N PHE A 142 -13.64 -9.17 0.30
CA PHE A 142 -12.59 -10.15 0.03
C PHE A 142 -12.65 -10.69 -1.42
N ARG A 143 -13.83 -11.12 -1.89
CA ARG A 143 -13.99 -11.62 -3.26
C ARG A 143 -13.59 -10.59 -4.32
N ARG A 144 -13.92 -9.32 -4.10
CA ARG A 144 -13.55 -8.24 -5.02
C ARG A 144 -12.05 -7.99 -5.03
N ILE A 145 -11.40 -7.97 -3.87
CA ILE A 145 -9.95 -7.81 -3.77
C ILE A 145 -9.20 -9.02 -4.34
N ASP A 146 -9.68 -10.23 -4.07
CA ASP A 146 -9.13 -11.45 -4.65
C ASP A 146 -9.26 -11.45 -6.18
N ALA A 147 -10.37 -10.97 -6.74
CA ALA A 147 -10.49 -10.82 -8.19
C ALA A 147 -9.45 -9.86 -8.81
N ILE A 148 -9.12 -8.75 -8.11
CA ILE A 148 -8.04 -7.85 -8.53
C ILE A 148 -6.70 -8.60 -8.48
N TYR A 149 -6.44 -9.30 -7.38
CA TYR A 149 -5.21 -10.07 -7.18
C TYR A 149 -5.02 -11.16 -8.24
N GLN A 150 -6.05 -11.96 -8.52
CA GLN A 150 -6.01 -13.03 -9.50
C GLN A 150 -5.83 -12.51 -10.93
N LYS A 151 -6.32 -11.30 -11.24
CA LYS A 151 -6.03 -10.64 -12.52
C LYS A 151 -4.55 -10.24 -12.59
N ALA A 152 -4.06 -9.57 -11.55
CA ALA A 152 -2.68 -9.14 -11.40
C ALA A 152 -1.69 -10.32 -11.51
N LYS A 153 -1.96 -11.42 -10.81
CA LYS A 153 -1.18 -12.65 -10.79
C LYS A 153 -1.01 -13.29 -12.17
N LYS A 154 -1.98 -13.13 -13.06
CA LYS A 154 -1.89 -13.63 -14.45
C LYS A 154 -1.00 -12.76 -15.34
N GLU A 155 -0.84 -11.49 -14.98
CA GLU A 155 -0.01 -10.54 -15.72
C GLU A 155 1.47 -10.62 -15.26
N ASP A 156 1.73 -11.02 -14.01
CA ASP A 156 3.07 -11.16 -13.43
C ASP A 156 3.15 -12.36 -12.44
N ASP A 157 3.38 -13.57 -12.97
CA ASP A 157 3.42 -14.84 -12.23
C ASP A 157 4.73 -15.04 -11.45
N GLU A 158 5.81 -14.34 -11.83
CA GLU A 158 7.09 -14.40 -11.16
C GLU A 158 7.13 -13.66 -9.82
N VAL A 159 6.27 -12.65 -9.63
CA VAL A 159 6.16 -11.88 -8.39
C VAL A 159 5.16 -12.52 -7.44
N PHE A 160 4.06 -13.09 -7.97
CA PHE A 160 2.93 -13.58 -7.18
C PHE A 160 2.61 -15.06 -7.45
N LYS A 161 3.24 -15.95 -6.69
CA LYS A 161 3.04 -17.40 -6.86
C LYS A 161 1.82 -17.94 -6.11
N ASP A 162 1.59 -17.43 -4.91
CA ASP A 162 0.58 -17.94 -3.98
C ASP A 162 -0.73 -17.14 -4.02
N ASP A 163 -1.77 -17.60 -3.34
CA ASP A 163 -3.02 -16.84 -3.17
C ASP A 163 -2.98 -16.00 -1.88
N ILE A 164 -3.98 -15.15 -1.68
CA ILE A 164 -4.17 -14.40 -0.43
C ILE A 164 -4.66 -15.37 0.65
N HIS A 165 -3.93 -15.48 1.75
CA HIS A 165 -4.28 -16.37 2.87
C HIS A 165 -4.88 -15.63 4.07
N LEU A 166 -4.98 -14.29 4.00
CA LEU A 166 -5.62 -13.50 5.03
C LEU A 166 -7.12 -13.77 5.11
N ALA A 167 -7.63 -13.83 6.34
CA ALA A 167 -9.07 -13.94 6.57
C ALA A 167 -9.80 -12.67 6.05
N PRO A 168 -11.06 -12.79 5.58
CA PRO A 168 -11.83 -11.67 5.05
C PRO A 168 -11.90 -10.45 5.98
N GLU A 169 -11.97 -10.68 7.28
CA GLU A 169 -12.00 -9.62 8.30
C GLU A 169 -10.70 -8.83 8.33
N VAL A 170 -9.56 -9.49 8.13
CA VAL A 170 -8.24 -8.85 8.12
C VAL A 170 -8.09 -8.00 6.86
N VAL A 171 -8.47 -8.53 5.70
CA VAL A 171 -8.46 -7.78 4.44
C VAL A 171 -9.34 -6.55 4.54
N PHE A 172 -10.55 -6.69 5.10
CA PHE A 172 -11.45 -5.56 5.33
C PHE A 172 -10.80 -4.47 6.20
N SER A 173 -10.17 -4.83 7.32
CA SER A 173 -9.45 -3.87 8.17
C SER A 173 -8.26 -3.23 7.44
N CYS A 174 -7.52 -3.99 6.65
CA CYS A 174 -6.41 -3.46 5.84
C CYS A 174 -6.88 -2.36 4.87
N LEU A 175 -8.03 -2.55 4.22
CA LEU A 175 -8.61 -1.55 3.31
C LEU A 175 -8.93 -0.24 4.05
N LYS A 176 -9.34 -0.28 5.32
CA LYS A 176 -9.63 0.94 6.10
C LYS A 176 -8.43 1.88 6.20
N HIS A 177 -7.22 1.33 6.22
CA HIS A 177 -5.99 2.11 6.32
C HIS A 177 -5.53 2.67 4.97
N LEU A 178 -5.80 1.97 3.87
CA LEU A 178 -5.21 2.26 2.56
C LEU A 178 -6.18 2.88 1.55
N GLN A 179 -7.49 2.66 1.67
CA GLN A 179 -8.48 2.96 0.60
C GLN A 179 -8.51 4.42 0.13
N GLN A 180 -8.14 5.37 0.99
CA GLN A 180 -8.17 6.79 0.65
C GLN A 180 -6.86 7.31 0.07
N LEU A 181 -5.78 6.54 0.16
CA LEU A 181 -4.42 7.00 -0.20
C LEU A 181 -4.21 6.84 -1.71
N ALA A 182 -3.53 7.78 -2.33
CA ALA A 182 -3.09 7.71 -3.72
C ALA A 182 -1.62 7.28 -3.77
N ILE A 183 -1.34 5.99 -3.63
CA ILE A 183 0.04 5.50 -3.46
C ILE A 183 0.86 5.67 -4.76
N ASN A 184 0.24 5.54 -5.94
CA ASN A 184 0.93 5.73 -7.22
C ASN A 184 1.25 7.20 -7.53
N ASN A 185 0.45 8.14 -7.00
CA ASN A 185 0.59 9.56 -7.31
C ASN A 185 1.46 10.29 -6.28
N ILE A 186 1.97 9.59 -5.26
CA ILE A 186 2.99 10.12 -4.36
C ILE A 186 4.31 10.15 -5.12
N ASP A 187 5.02 11.26 -4.99
CA ASP A 187 6.37 11.44 -5.53
C ASP A 187 7.26 10.23 -5.23
N LEU A 188 8.02 9.79 -6.24
CA LEU A 188 8.83 8.57 -6.22
C LEU A 188 9.80 8.57 -5.04
N ASP A 189 10.44 9.70 -4.76
CA ASP A 189 11.41 9.83 -3.67
C ASP A 189 10.69 9.72 -2.32
N THR A 190 9.50 10.32 -2.22
CA THR A 190 8.64 10.25 -1.03
C THR A 190 8.15 8.81 -0.76
N LYS A 191 7.65 8.11 -1.78
CA LYS A 191 7.17 6.72 -1.71
C LYS A 191 8.33 5.79 -1.37
N GLY A 192 9.46 5.98 -2.03
CA GLY A 192 10.66 5.20 -1.85
C GLY A 192 11.20 5.29 -0.43
N ILE A 193 11.47 6.50 0.06
CA ILE A 193 11.96 6.72 1.43
C ILE A 193 10.97 6.19 2.48
N ALA A 194 9.66 6.40 2.29
CA ALA A 194 8.65 5.92 3.23
C ALA A 194 8.63 4.39 3.32
N PHE A 195 8.61 3.73 2.16
CA PHE A 195 8.61 2.27 2.10
C PHE A 195 9.93 1.74 2.65
N GLU A 196 11.05 2.31 2.26
CA GLU A 196 12.37 1.89 2.71
C GLU A 196 12.55 1.99 4.22
N LYS A 197 12.11 3.10 4.83
CA LYS A 197 12.12 3.26 6.28
C LYS A 197 11.26 2.20 6.96
N PHE A 198 10.04 2.00 6.46
CA PHE A 198 9.16 0.94 6.94
C PHE A 198 9.83 -0.45 6.87
N MET A 199 10.52 -0.74 5.76
CA MET A 199 11.24 -1.99 5.54
C MET A 199 12.41 -2.17 6.51
N GLN A 200 13.21 -1.13 6.71
CA GLN A 200 14.31 -1.19 7.68
C GLN A 200 13.79 -1.47 9.09
N ASP A 201 12.77 -0.74 9.53
CA ASP A 201 12.20 -0.90 10.88
C ASP A 201 11.61 -2.31 11.07
N PHE A 202 10.94 -2.81 10.04
CA PHE A 202 10.35 -4.14 10.04
C PHE A 202 11.38 -5.26 10.10
N PHE A 203 12.41 -5.24 9.25
CA PHE A 203 13.38 -6.33 9.14
C PHE A 203 14.52 -6.24 10.18
N LYS A 204 14.98 -5.03 10.56
CA LYS A 204 16.02 -4.88 11.60
C LYS A 204 15.55 -5.36 12.96
N GLY A 205 14.29 -5.06 13.31
CA GLY A 205 13.73 -5.39 14.62
C GLY A 205 13.29 -6.85 14.75
N LYS A 206 12.55 -7.38 13.76
CA LYS A 206 11.83 -8.65 13.91
C LYS A 206 12.51 -9.88 13.29
N MET A 207 13.46 -9.67 12.39
CA MET A 207 14.08 -10.75 11.60
C MET A 207 15.58 -10.92 11.87
N GLY A 208 16.20 -10.06 12.68
CA GLY A 208 17.64 -10.10 12.95
C GLY A 208 18.50 -9.91 11.69
N GLN A 209 17.93 -9.35 10.63
CA GLN A 209 18.58 -9.10 9.35
C GLN A 209 19.41 -7.80 9.45
N PHE A 210 20.69 -7.88 9.07
CA PHE A 210 21.57 -6.72 9.03
C PHE A 210 21.59 -6.12 7.63
N PHE A 211 20.98 -4.96 7.47
CA PHE A 211 21.08 -4.18 6.23
C PHE A 211 22.36 -3.37 6.21
N THR A 212 23.03 -3.36 5.06
CA THR A 212 24.12 -2.43 4.80
C THR A 212 23.63 -0.98 5.00
N PRO A 213 24.30 -0.18 5.84
CA PRO A 213 23.91 1.22 6.05
C PRO A 213 23.85 2.00 4.73
N ARG A 214 22.81 2.83 4.56
CA ARG A 214 22.54 3.53 3.29
C ARG A 214 23.67 4.43 2.83
N ASN A 215 24.33 5.09 3.77
CA ASN A 215 25.52 5.90 3.48
C ASN A 215 26.65 5.06 2.88
N LEU A 216 26.81 3.80 3.30
CA LEU A 216 27.82 2.90 2.75
C LEU A 216 27.40 2.36 1.38
N VAL A 217 26.11 2.01 1.21
CA VAL A 217 25.59 1.57 -0.09
C VAL A 217 25.75 2.67 -1.14
N ARG A 218 25.31 3.89 -0.83
CA ARG A 218 25.44 5.05 -1.71
C ARG A 218 26.90 5.31 -2.06
N PHE A 219 27.79 5.34 -1.07
CA PHE A 219 29.22 5.54 -1.30
C PHE A 219 29.80 4.49 -2.25
N ALA A 220 29.47 3.21 -2.04
CA ALA A 220 29.94 2.13 -2.90
C ALA A 220 29.43 2.27 -4.33
N VAL A 221 28.15 2.61 -4.53
CA VAL A 221 27.57 2.81 -5.86
C VAL A 221 28.18 4.03 -6.57
N GLU A 222 28.30 5.16 -5.88
CA GLU A 222 28.89 6.39 -6.43
C GLU A 222 30.35 6.22 -6.85
N MET A 223 31.11 5.39 -6.12
CA MET A 223 32.50 5.05 -6.49
C MET A 223 32.61 4.25 -7.78
N ILE A 224 31.59 3.46 -8.13
CA ILE A 224 31.61 2.61 -9.33
C ILE A 224 31.43 3.46 -10.60
N GLN A 225 30.80 4.64 -10.50
CA GLN A 225 30.51 5.54 -11.63
C GLN A 225 29.98 4.79 -12.87
N HIS A 226 29.00 3.92 -12.69
CA HIS A 226 28.54 3.08 -13.79
C HIS A 226 27.77 3.89 -14.84
N GLU A 227 28.09 3.66 -16.11
CA GLU A 227 27.23 4.09 -17.20
C GLU A 227 25.95 3.25 -17.22
N SER A 228 24.84 3.84 -17.66
CA SER A 228 23.57 3.11 -17.87
C SER A 228 23.64 2.03 -18.96
N SER A 229 24.76 1.94 -19.67
CA SER A 229 25.07 0.89 -20.64
C SER A 229 25.49 -0.44 -19.99
N LEU A 230 25.92 -0.42 -18.72
CA LEU A 230 26.48 -1.57 -18.01
C LEU A 230 25.41 -2.41 -17.30
N ASN A 231 25.65 -3.72 -17.23
CA ASN A 231 24.84 -4.62 -16.42
C ASN A 231 25.28 -4.54 -14.95
N VAL A 232 24.32 -4.48 -14.03
CA VAL A 232 24.54 -4.50 -12.59
C VAL A 232 24.00 -5.81 -12.02
N LEU A 233 24.84 -6.54 -11.28
CA LEU A 233 24.48 -7.76 -10.59
C LEU A 233 24.80 -7.64 -9.11
N ASP A 234 23.78 -7.84 -8.27
CA ASP A 234 23.96 -8.06 -6.83
C ASP A 234 23.68 -9.55 -6.50
N PRO A 235 24.72 -10.35 -6.21
CA PRO A 235 24.57 -11.79 -6.00
C PRO A 235 23.98 -12.15 -4.61
N ALA A 236 23.78 -11.16 -3.73
CA ALA A 236 23.20 -11.34 -2.39
C ALA A 236 22.34 -10.11 -2.05
N CYS A 237 21.33 -9.85 -2.89
CA CYS A 237 20.69 -8.54 -2.94
C CYS A 237 19.82 -8.19 -1.73
N GLY A 238 19.46 -9.18 -0.91
CA GLY A 238 18.58 -8.96 0.24
C GLY A 238 17.31 -8.25 -0.18
N SER A 239 16.98 -7.13 0.47
CA SER A 239 15.81 -6.31 0.10
C SER A 239 16.02 -5.39 -1.11
N GLY A 240 17.12 -5.52 -1.84
CA GLY A 240 17.44 -4.74 -3.04
C GLY A 240 18.10 -3.38 -2.76
N GLY A 241 18.80 -3.23 -1.63
CA GLY A 241 19.40 -1.96 -1.24
C GLY A 241 20.37 -1.39 -2.29
N PHE A 242 21.34 -2.20 -2.74
CA PHE A 242 22.29 -1.79 -3.78
C PHE A 242 21.61 -1.57 -5.14
N LEU A 243 20.65 -2.43 -5.50
CA LEU A 243 19.93 -2.34 -6.77
C LEU A 243 19.10 -1.05 -6.89
N LEU A 244 18.40 -0.65 -5.81
CA LEU A 244 17.71 0.64 -5.74
C LEU A 244 18.68 1.79 -5.96
N HIS A 245 19.80 1.81 -5.24
CA HIS A 245 20.76 2.92 -5.33
C HIS A 245 21.46 2.98 -6.68
N ALA A 246 21.74 1.83 -7.31
CA ALA A 246 22.25 1.78 -8.68
C ALA A 246 21.25 2.41 -9.66
N LEU A 247 19.95 2.13 -9.51
CA LEU A 247 18.96 2.80 -10.33
C LEU A 247 18.85 4.29 -10.02
N ASP A 248 18.79 4.69 -8.76
CA ASP A 248 18.71 6.10 -8.36
C ASP A 248 19.85 6.91 -8.97
N TYR A 249 21.06 6.33 -9.02
CA TYR A 249 22.20 6.93 -9.70
C TYR A 249 21.94 7.16 -11.20
N VAL A 250 21.43 6.14 -11.93
CA VAL A 250 21.09 6.26 -13.36
C VAL A 250 19.95 7.26 -13.58
N ARG A 251 18.95 7.27 -12.69
CA ARG A 251 17.82 8.21 -12.77
C ARG A 251 18.30 9.65 -12.59
N ASN A 252 19.10 9.94 -11.57
CA ASN A 252 19.65 11.28 -11.33
C ASN A 252 20.53 11.71 -12.50
N SER A 253 21.37 10.81 -13.02
CA SER A 253 22.16 11.09 -14.22
C SER A 253 21.28 11.38 -15.44
N ALA A 254 20.16 10.68 -15.61
CA ALA A 254 19.23 10.96 -16.70
C ALA A 254 18.54 12.34 -16.53
N GLU A 255 18.11 12.68 -15.32
CA GLU A 255 17.52 13.98 -15.00
C GLU A 255 18.50 15.16 -15.21
N GLU A 256 19.81 14.92 -15.05
CA GLU A 256 20.86 15.91 -15.33
C GLU A 256 21.18 16.05 -16.83
N ASN A 257 21.10 14.95 -17.60
CA ASN A 257 21.57 14.90 -18.99
C ASN A 257 20.47 15.07 -20.05
N TYR A 258 19.21 14.86 -19.68
CA TYR A 258 18.06 14.97 -20.57
C TYR A 258 17.06 16.02 -20.06
N VAL A 259 16.37 16.69 -20.99
CA VAL A 259 15.32 17.67 -20.66
C VAL A 259 13.93 17.08 -20.87
N ASP A 260 13.79 16.14 -21.80
CA ASP A 260 12.51 15.51 -22.12
C ASP A 260 12.16 14.43 -21.08
N VAL A 261 11.01 14.60 -20.42
CA VAL A 261 10.52 13.71 -19.36
C VAL A 261 10.32 12.28 -19.85
N ILE A 262 9.93 12.09 -21.11
CA ILE A 262 9.73 10.78 -21.73
C ILE A 262 11.10 10.13 -21.97
N GLU A 263 12.12 10.89 -22.39
CA GLU A 263 13.48 10.37 -22.54
C GLU A 263 14.10 9.99 -21.20
N ILE A 264 13.97 10.85 -20.17
CA ILE A 264 14.40 10.55 -18.80
C ILE A 264 13.76 9.24 -18.33
N TYR A 265 12.43 9.13 -18.46
CA TYR A 265 11.69 7.94 -18.10
C TYR A 265 12.19 6.68 -18.81
N LYS A 266 12.29 6.73 -20.15
CA LYS A 266 12.77 5.59 -20.95
C LYS A 266 14.18 5.18 -20.55
N HIS A 267 15.05 6.15 -20.25
CA HIS A 267 16.44 5.90 -19.92
C HIS A 267 16.57 5.04 -18.66
N TRP A 268 16.01 5.50 -17.54
CA TRP A 268 16.10 4.74 -16.29
C TRP A 268 15.20 3.50 -16.32
N HIS A 269 14.05 3.53 -17.01
CA HIS A 269 13.15 2.37 -17.10
C HIS A 269 13.78 1.20 -17.86
N ASN A 270 14.47 1.48 -18.98
CA ASN A 270 15.17 0.42 -19.73
C ASN A 270 16.34 -0.16 -18.93
N PHE A 271 17.07 0.68 -18.19
CA PHE A 271 18.11 0.19 -17.29
C PHE A 271 17.52 -0.73 -16.21
N ALA A 272 16.42 -0.32 -15.57
CA ALA A 272 15.77 -1.13 -14.54
C ALA A 272 15.31 -2.49 -15.07
N LYS A 273 14.78 -2.53 -16.28
CA LYS A 273 14.23 -3.73 -16.90
C LYS A 273 15.31 -4.68 -17.44
N ASP A 274 16.29 -4.14 -18.14
CA ASP A 274 17.19 -4.94 -18.99
C ASP A 274 18.59 -5.10 -18.38
N ARG A 275 18.93 -4.33 -17.33
CA ARG A 275 20.31 -4.19 -16.82
C ARG A 275 20.49 -4.42 -15.33
N LEU A 276 19.42 -4.48 -14.53
CA LEU A 276 19.49 -4.77 -13.09
C LEU A 276 19.16 -6.22 -12.78
N PHE A 277 20.09 -6.91 -12.12
CA PHE A 277 19.95 -8.31 -11.74
C PHE A 277 20.26 -8.51 -10.26
N GLY A 278 19.43 -9.29 -9.57
CA GLY A 278 19.60 -9.64 -8.16
C GLY A 278 19.46 -11.13 -7.94
N ILE A 279 20.33 -11.71 -7.11
CA ILE A 279 20.22 -13.08 -6.61
C ILE A 279 20.02 -13.00 -5.09
N GLU A 280 19.00 -13.71 -4.60
CA GLU A 280 18.73 -13.86 -3.18
C GLU A 280 18.29 -15.31 -2.94
N ILE A 281 18.92 -15.97 -1.96
CA ILE A 281 18.67 -17.38 -1.66
C ILE A 281 17.32 -17.58 -0.96
N ASN A 282 16.88 -16.59 -0.19
CA ASN A 282 15.60 -16.60 0.48
C ASN A 282 14.51 -16.04 -0.44
N ASP A 283 13.67 -16.91 -0.97
CA ASP A 283 12.55 -16.58 -1.87
C ASP A 283 11.60 -15.49 -1.30
N GLN A 284 11.43 -15.42 0.03
CA GLN A 284 10.62 -14.36 0.66
C GLN A 284 11.32 -13.00 0.63
N ILE A 285 12.64 -12.96 0.85
CA ILE A 285 13.45 -11.73 0.77
C ILE A 285 13.65 -11.32 -0.70
N ALA A 286 13.71 -12.28 -1.63
CA ALA A 286 13.70 -12.00 -3.05
C ALA A 286 12.39 -11.30 -3.49
N ARG A 287 11.23 -11.75 -2.98
CA ARG A 287 9.94 -11.08 -3.22
C ARG A 287 9.88 -9.69 -2.62
N VAL A 288 10.45 -9.50 -1.42
CA VAL A 288 10.65 -8.18 -0.83
C VAL A 288 11.41 -7.27 -1.79
N CYS A 289 12.56 -7.73 -2.32
CA CYS A 289 13.33 -6.97 -3.29
C CYS A 289 12.48 -6.62 -4.51
N LYS A 290 11.80 -7.59 -5.13
CA LYS A 290 10.93 -7.37 -6.30
C LYS A 290 9.83 -6.34 -6.01
N MET A 291 9.15 -6.45 -4.88
CA MET A 291 8.12 -5.50 -4.46
C MET A 291 8.69 -4.11 -4.21
N ASN A 292 9.88 -4.04 -3.61
CA ASN A 292 10.57 -2.78 -3.39
C ASN A 292 10.92 -2.12 -4.73
N MET A 293 11.39 -2.89 -5.72
CA MET A 293 11.60 -2.39 -7.09
C MET A 293 10.29 -1.90 -7.71
N ILE A 294 9.21 -2.70 -7.68
CA ILE A 294 7.90 -2.30 -8.24
C ILE A 294 7.41 -1.00 -7.59
N ILE A 295 7.47 -0.89 -6.27
CA ILE A 295 7.01 0.31 -5.56
C ILE A 295 7.84 1.53 -5.97
N HIS A 296 9.14 1.38 -6.17
CA HIS A 296 9.97 2.49 -6.62
C HIS A 296 9.83 2.78 -8.13
N PHE A 297 9.32 1.86 -8.97
CA PHE A 297 9.48 1.95 -10.44
C PHE A 297 8.18 1.82 -11.25
N TYR A 298 7.04 1.53 -10.60
CA TYR A 298 5.72 1.30 -11.21
C TYR A 298 4.77 2.48 -11.07
#